data_AF-A0A0M1J479-F1
#
_entry.id   AF-A0A0M1J479-F1
#
_cell.length_a   1.000
_cell.length_b   1.000
_cell.length_c   1.000
_cell.angle_alpha   90.00
_cell.angle_beta   90.00
_cell.angle_gamma   90.00
#
_symmetry.space_group_name_H-M   'P 1'
#
loop_
_entity.id
_entity.type
_entity.pdbx_description
1 polymer ?
#
loop_
_entity_poly.entity_id
_entity_poly.type
_entity_poly.pdbx_seq_one_letter_code
_entity_poly.pdbx_strand_id
1 'polypeptide(L)'
;MYQADVTDFDLHTQYQVVISNGGVWYGVWWEDGKYGYCGHLPEPAQVQKSLNCVIKHIAPGGQLILSMQDAHRNKTMDLPQDVTYEQRIHDKGYGVFDKEYIFTNNSDNRQLCYQRLTLAYIANEVFEGALHAFDFTGPVISPNRHYMVFTRPA
;
A
#
# COMPACT_ATOMS: atom_id res chain seq x y z
N MET A 1 -16.65 -10.49 -10.86
CA MET A 1 -15.57 -9.57 -10.43
C MET A 1 -16.24 -8.38 -9.78
N TYR A 2 -15.98 -8.10 -8.50
CA TYR A 2 -16.45 -6.87 -7.87
C TYR A 2 -15.39 -5.79 -8.10
N GLN A 3 -15.82 -4.63 -8.61
CA GLN A 3 -14.99 -3.45 -8.77
C GLN A 3 -15.67 -2.32 -8.01
N ALA A 4 -14.95 -1.69 -7.09
CA ALA A 4 -15.46 -0.60 -6.26
C ALA A 4 -14.32 0.35 -5.88
N ASP A 5 -14.67 1.59 -5.54
CA ASP A 5 -13.75 2.56 -4.96
C ASP A 5 -13.62 2.28 -3.46
N VAL A 6 -12.40 2.12 -2.96
CA VAL A 6 -12.12 1.85 -1.55
C VAL A 6 -12.60 2.98 -0.62
N THR A 7 -12.75 4.19 -1.14
CA THR A 7 -13.28 5.35 -0.43
C THR A 7 -14.81 5.40 -0.43
N ASP A 8 -15.48 4.53 -1.19
CA ASP A 8 -16.93 4.55 -1.37
C ASP A 8 -17.46 3.17 -1.77
N PHE A 9 -17.50 2.25 -0.79
CA PHE A 9 -18.14 0.96 -0.97
C PHE A 9 -18.83 0.50 0.32
N ASP A 10 -19.84 -0.35 0.15
CA ASP A 10 -20.51 -1.11 1.20
C ASP A 10 -20.76 -2.53 0.69
N LEU A 11 -20.17 -3.53 1.34
CA LEU A 11 -20.35 -4.94 0.98
C LEU A 11 -21.55 -5.58 1.70
N HIS A 12 -22.19 -4.85 2.62
CA HIS A 12 -23.27 -5.32 3.48
C HIS A 12 -22.94 -6.64 4.21
N THR A 13 -21.64 -6.90 4.43
CA THR A 13 -21.10 -8.14 4.99
C THR A 13 -19.80 -7.84 5.72
N GLN A 14 -19.58 -8.53 6.84
CA GLN A 14 -18.33 -8.47 7.59
C GLN A 14 -17.47 -9.71 7.36
N TYR A 15 -16.16 -9.52 7.42
CA TYR A 15 -15.15 -10.54 7.19
C TYR A 15 -14.23 -10.66 8.41
N GLN A 16 -13.78 -11.88 8.69
CA GLN A 16 -12.79 -12.13 9.74
C GLN A 16 -11.39 -11.65 9.36
N VAL A 17 -11.11 -11.56 8.06
CA VAL A 17 -9.80 -11.12 7.55
C VAL A 17 -10.02 -10.25 6.32
N VAL A 18 -9.40 -9.08 6.32
CA VAL A 18 -9.26 -8.19 5.17
C VAL A 18 -7.77 -8.00 4.90
N ILE A 19 -7.37 -8.12 3.64
CA ILE A 19 -5.96 -8.07 3.23
C ILE A 19 -5.76 -6.97 2.19
N SER A 20 -4.76 -6.12 2.40
CA SER A 20 -4.24 -5.22 1.38
C SER A 20 -2.81 -5.61 1.03
N ASN A 21 -2.60 -6.10 -0.20
CA ASN A 21 -1.31 -6.59 -0.68
C ASN A 21 -0.84 -5.77 -1.89
N GLY A 22 0.11 -4.86 -1.68
CA GLY A 22 0.59 -3.94 -2.73
C GLY A 22 -0.53 -3.15 -3.42
N GLY A 23 -1.68 -3.03 -2.76
CA GLY A 23 -2.88 -2.37 -3.27
C GLY A 23 -2.99 -0.96 -2.73
N VAL A 24 -4.20 -0.56 -2.32
CA VAL A 24 -4.54 0.80 -1.86
C VAL A 24 -3.59 1.28 -0.75
N TRP A 25 -3.27 0.40 0.20
CA TRP A 25 -2.30 0.67 1.27
C TRP A 25 -1.39 -0.52 1.49
N TYR A 26 -0.18 -0.26 1.94
CA TYR A 26 0.76 -1.25 2.41
C TYR A 26 1.69 -0.62 3.45
N GLY A 27 2.27 -1.48 4.29
CA GLY A 27 3.31 -1.04 5.20
C GLY A 27 4.65 -0.93 4.49
N VAL A 28 5.48 -0.02 4.96
CA VAL A 28 6.81 0.25 4.39
C VAL A 28 7.87 0.14 5.48
N TRP A 29 8.98 -0.54 5.20
CA TRP A 29 10.20 -0.47 6.00
C TRP A 29 11.05 0.71 5.54
N TRP A 30 11.39 1.58 6.49
CA TRP A 30 12.39 2.62 6.32
C TRP A 30 13.79 2.07 6.53
N GLU A 31 14.80 2.78 6.02
CA GLU A 31 16.21 2.37 6.14
C GLU A 31 16.68 2.31 7.61
N ASP A 32 16.07 3.11 8.50
CA ASP A 32 16.34 3.11 9.94
C ASP A 32 15.67 1.95 10.69
N GLY A 33 14.98 1.05 9.97
CA GLY A 33 14.30 -0.12 10.51
C GLY A 33 12.93 0.16 11.12
N LYS A 34 12.47 1.43 11.13
CA LYS A 34 11.08 1.75 11.49
C LYS A 34 10.14 1.40 10.35
N TYR A 35 8.86 1.30 10.67
CA TYR A 35 7.82 1.15 9.66
C TYR A 35 7.05 2.46 9.45
N GLY A 36 6.43 2.57 8.28
CA GLY A 36 5.40 3.56 7.97
C GLY A 36 4.37 2.98 7.01
N TYR A 37 3.59 3.86 6.38
CA TYR A 37 2.52 3.49 5.47
C TYR A 37 2.71 4.16 4.12
N CYS A 38 2.30 3.49 3.05
CA CYS A 38 2.31 4.05 1.71
C CYS A 38 1.12 3.51 0.92
N GLY A 39 0.66 4.26 -0.08
CA GLY A 39 -0.50 3.87 -0.85
C GLY A 39 -0.81 4.80 -2.01
N HIS A 40 -1.94 4.51 -2.67
CA HIS A 40 -2.42 5.23 -3.86
C HIS A 40 -3.25 6.48 -3.56
N LEU A 41 -3.52 6.76 -2.28
CA LEU A 41 -4.33 7.88 -1.84
C LEU A 41 -3.41 8.99 -1.31
N PRO A 42 -3.19 10.08 -2.08
CA PRO A 42 -2.23 11.11 -1.69
C PRO A 42 -2.76 12.03 -0.59
N GLU A 43 -4.08 12.10 -0.42
CA GLU A 43 -4.69 13.01 0.55
C GLU A 43 -5.03 12.30 1.87
N PRO A 44 -4.63 12.86 3.03
CA PRO A 44 -4.97 12.29 4.33
C PRO A 44 -6.47 12.02 4.54
N ALA A 45 -7.33 12.91 4.05
CA ALA A 45 -8.79 12.73 4.16
C ALA A 45 -9.29 11.52 3.36
N GLN A 46 -8.68 11.22 2.21
CA GLN A 46 -9.02 10.03 1.42
C GLN A 46 -8.56 8.76 2.12
N VAL A 47 -7.37 8.76 2.72
CA VAL A 47 -6.87 7.64 3.54
C VAL A 47 -7.83 7.36 4.69
N GLN A 48 -8.24 8.39 5.43
CA GLN A 48 -9.17 8.23 6.54
C GLN A 48 -10.53 7.70 6.06
N LYS A 49 -11.09 8.28 4.98
CA LYS A 49 -12.37 7.83 4.41
C LYS A 49 -12.33 6.36 4.00
N SER A 50 -11.29 5.97 3.30
CA SER A 50 -11.12 4.59 2.82
C SER A 50 -10.91 3.58 3.94
N LEU A 51 -10.15 3.94 4.99
CA LEU A 51 -10.00 3.08 6.17
C LEU A 51 -11.33 2.93 6.89
N ASN A 52 -12.08 4.02 7.08
CA ASN A 52 -13.41 3.97 7.69
C ASN A 52 -14.39 3.10 6.88
N CYS A 53 -14.29 3.10 5.55
CA CYS A 53 -15.06 2.20 4.71
C CYS A 53 -14.66 0.74 4.98
N VAL A 54 -13.37 0.40 4.94
CA VAL A 54 -12.91 -0.97 5.14
C VAL A 54 -13.20 -1.50 6.56
N ILE A 55 -12.92 -0.72 7.59
CA ILE A 55 -13.05 -1.15 9.00
C ILE A 55 -14.48 -1.59 9.35
N LYS A 56 -15.50 -0.94 8.79
CA LYS A 56 -16.91 -1.32 9.01
C LYS A 56 -17.21 -2.77 8.59
N HIS A 57 -16.43 -3.29 7.65
CA HIS A 57 -16.55 -4.63 7.08
C HIS A 57 -15.62 -5.65 7.75
N ILE A 58 -14.91 -5.28 8.81
CA ILE A 58 -14.11 -6.21 9.62
C ILE A 58 -14.96 -6.65 10.81
N ALA A 59 -15.16 -7.96 10.99
CA ALA A 59 -15.91 -8.47 12.14
C ALA A 59 -15.18 -8.16 13.47
N PRO A 60 -15.88 -8.09 14.61
CA PRO A 60 -15.21 -8.04 15.92
C PRO A 60 -14.25 -9.23 16.10
N GLY A 61 -13.04 -8.98 16.60
CA GLY A 61 -11.95 -9.96 16.63
C GLY A 61 -11.28 -10.25 15.28
N GLY A 62 -11.80 -9.67 14.18
CA GLY A 62 -11.24 -9.81 12.83
C GLY A 62 -10.00 -8.95 12.60
N GLN A 63 -9.36 -9.13 11.45
CA GLN A 63 -8.04 -8.58 11.17
C GLN A 63 -7.98 -7.76 9.88
N LEU A 64 -7.20 -6.67 9.91
CA LEU A 64 -6.67 -6.00 8.73
C LEU A 64 -5.19 -6.38 8.60
N ILE A 65 -4.82 -6.97 7.46
CA ILE A 65 -3.46 -7.39 7.16
C ILE A 65 -2.92 -6.56 6.01
N LEU A 66 -1.77 -5.92 6.22
CA LEU A 66 -1.04 -5.19 5.19
C LEU A 66 0.23 -5.95 4.82
N SER A 67 0.51 -6.07 3.53
CA SER A 67 1.86 -6.45 3.07
C SER A 67 2.87 -5.38 3.46
N MET A 68 4.06 -5.78 3.87
CA MET A 68 5.21 -4.91 4.12
C MET A 68 6.17 -4.96 2.93
N GLN A 69 6.73 -3.81 2.55
CA GLN A 69 7.73 -3.70 1.49
C GLN A 69 8.81 -2.70 1.89
N ASP A 70 9.98 -2.71 1.24
CA ASP A 70 10.98 -1.67 1.45
C ASP A 70 10.53 -0.34 0.82
N ALA A 71 11.08 0.76 1.31
CA ALA A 71 10.88 2.08 0.72
C ALA A 71 11.23 2.11 -0.78
N HIS A 72 10.47 2.87 -1.54
CA HIS A 72 10.64 2.93 -2.99
C HIS A 72 11.93 3.66 -3.36
N ARG A 73 12.73 3.02 -4.20
CA ARG A 73 13.98 3.55 -4.75
C ARG A 73 14.06 3.30 -6.25
N ASN A 74 14.92 4.05 -6.93
CA ASN A 74 15.26 3.72 -8.31
C ASN A 74 15.85 2.32 -8.37
N LYS A 75 15.45 1.56 -9.39
CA LYS A 75 15.91 0.18 -9.57
C LYS A 75 15.93 -0.17 -11.04
N THR A 76 16.97 -0.86 -11.45
CA THR A 76 17.05 -1.53 -12.76
C THR A 76 17.32 -3.00 -12.52
N MET A 77 16.70 -3.86 -13.31
CA MET A 77 17.00 -5.29 -13.32
C MET A 77 16.77 -5.88 -14.71
N ASP A 78 17.60 -6.86 -15.05
CA ASP A 78 17.38 -7.68 -16.22
C ASP A 78 16.29 -8.71 -15.93
N LEU A 79 15.40 -8.88 -16.88
CA LEU A 79 14.35 -9.89 -16.92
C LEU A 79 14.65 -10.91 -18.02
N PRO A 80 14.05 -12.11 -17.96
CA PRO A 80 14.13 -13.07 -19.07
C PRO A 80 13.68 -12.46 -20.41
N GLN A 81 14.10 -13.10 -21.50
CA GLN A 81 13.77 -12.70 -22.88
C GLN A 81 14.35 -11.34 -23.29
N ASP A 82 15.53 -11.01 -22.76
CA ASP A 82 16.27 -9.80 -23.13
C ASP A 82 15.48 -8.51 -22.88
N VAL A 83 14.78 -8.47 -21.75
CA VAL A 83 14.00 -7.31 -21.31
C VAL A 83 14.66 -6.68 -20.10
N THR A 84 14.84 -5.37 -20.10
CA THR A 84 15.20 -4.60 -18.91
C THR A 84 13.94 -4.01 -18.27
N TYR A 85 13.78 -4.21 -16.97
CA TYR A 85 12.84 -3.46 -16.14
C TYR A 85 13.56 -2.30 -15.44
N GLU A 86 12.99 -1.11 -15.56
CA GLU A 86 13.44 0.08 -14.84
C GLU A 86 12.27 0.69 -14.03
N GLN A 87 12.57 1.00 -12.78
CA GLN A 87 11.73 1.74 -11.86
C GLN A 87 12.36 3.10 -11.60
N ARG A 88 11.61 4.18 -11.84
CA ARG A 88 12.04 5.55 -11.51
C ARG A 88 11.09 6.18 -10.50
N ILE A 89 11.66 6.80 -9.46
CA ILE A 89 10.95 7.49 -8.39
C ILE A 89 11.22 8.98 -8.55
N HIS A 90 10.14 9.75 -8.66
CA HIS A 90 10.15 11.20 -8.83
C HIS A 90 9.44 11.83 -7.63
N ASP A 91 10.20 12.45 -6.73
CA ASP A 91 9.64 13.17 -5.59
C ASP A 91 8.81 14.37 -6.06
N LYS A 92 7.63 14.55 -5.46
CA LYS A 92 6.72 15.68 -5.69
C LYS A 92 6.56 16.57 -4.46
N GLY A 93 7.29 16.26 -3.38
CA GLY A 93 7.20 16.94 -2.10
C GLY A 93 6.07 16.41 -1.22
N TYR A 94 6.13 16.76 0.06
CA TYR A 94 5.11 16.41 1.07
C TYR A 94 4.80 14.91 1.16
N GLY A 95 5.78 14.05 0.90
CA GLY A 95 5.63 12.60 0.94
C GLY A 95 4.93 12.01 -0.29
N VAL A 96 4.56 12.81 -1.29
CA VAL A 96 3.97 12.35 -2.56
C VAL A 96 5.07 12.14 -3.60
N PHE A 97 4.97 11.08 -4.39
CA PHE A 97 5.92 10.79 -5.45
C PHE A 97 5.23 10.11 -6.64
N ASP A 98 5.78 10.34 -7.84
CA ASP A 98 5.43 9.54 -9.01
C ASP A 98 6.40 8.38 -9.15
N LYS A 99 5.86 7.22 -9.51
CA LYS A 99 6.59 6.00 -9.77
C LYS A 99 6.35 5.56 -11.20
N GLU A 100 7.43 5.41 -11.95
CA GLU A 100 7.42 4.93 -13.32
C GLU A 100 7.93 3.49 -13.38
N TYR A 101 7.26 2.68 -14.20
CA TYR A 101 7.63 1.32 -14.56
C TYR A 101 7.88 1.31 -16.07
N ILE A 102 9.09 0.94 -16.47
CA ILE A 102 9.53 0.97 -17.87
C ILE A 102 10.07 -0.41 -18.19
N PHE A 103 9.62 -0.96 -19.32
CA PHE A 103 10.11 -2.24 -19.84
C PHE A 103 10.68 -2.00 -21.23
N THR A 104 11.93 -2.38 -21.44
CA THR A 104 12.65 -2.18 -22.71
C THR A 104 13.18 -3.51 -23.21
N ASN A 105 12.98 -3.83 -24.49
CA ASN A 105 13.66 -4.93 -25.14
C ASN A 105 15.08 -4.47 -25.52
N ASN A 106 16.12 -5.17 -25.07
CA ASN A 106 17.49 -4.71 -25.26
C ASN A 106 18.01 -4.97 -26.68
N SER A 107 17.46 -5.96 -27.39
CA SER A 107 17.89 -6.32 -28.75
C SER A 107 17.65 -5.20 -29.77
N ASP A 108 16.56 -4.44 -29.60
CA ASP A 108 16.16 -3.34 -30.49
C ASP A 108 15.98 -2.00 -29.75
N ASN A 109 16.29 -1.94 -28.46
CA ASN A 109 16.09 -0.80 -27.56
C ASN A 109 14.65 -0.24 -27.58
N ARG A 110 13.66 -1.09 -27.87
CA ARG A 110 12.25 -0.68 -27.96
C ARG A 110 11.60 -0.73 -26.59
N GLN A 111 10.92 0.35 -26.20
CA GLN A 111 10.05 0.34 -25.04
C GLN A 111 8.83 -0.55 -25.30
N LEU A 112 8.69 -1.62 -24.53
CA LEU A 112 7.59 -2.58 -24.58
C LEU A 112 6.37 -2.08 -23.81
N CYS A 113 6.61 -1.47 -22.65
CA CYS A 113 5.55 -1.02 -21.75
C CYS A 113 6.04 0.17 -20.91
N TYR A 114 5.09 1.05 -20.58
CA TYR A 114 5.29 2.16 -19.68
C TYR A 114 4.04 2.34 -18.82
N GLN A 115 4.24 2.50 -17.52
CA GLN A 115 3.21 2.92 -16.58
C GLN A 115 3.76 3.98 -15.64
N ARG A 116 2.95 4.99 -15.35
CA ARG A 116 3.20 5.95 -14.29
C ARG A 116 2.03 5.96 -13.32
N LEU A 117 2.33 6.00 -12.04
CA LEU A 117 1.34 6.14 -10.98
C LEU A 117 1.85 7.08 -9.90
N THR A 118 0.91 7.71 -9.19
CA THR A 118 1.20 8.55 -8.03
C THR A 118 0.96 7.74 -6.76
N LEU A 119 1.89 7.86 -5.82
CA LEU A 119 1.82 7.27 -4.48
C LEU A 119 2.10 8.35 -3.45
N ALA A 120 1.71 8.08 -2.22
CA ALA A 120 2.12 8.89 -1.09
C ALA A 120 2.56 8.03 0.09
N TYR A 121 3.57 8.51 0.80
CA TYR A 121 3.83 8.13 2.17
C TYR A 121 2.79 8.77 3.07
N ILE A 122 2.18 7.95 3.91
CA ILE A 122 1.08 8.34 4.77
C ILE A 122 1.66 8.46 6.18
N ALA A 123 1.41 9.60 6.81
CA ALA A 123 1.84 9.82 8.18
C ALA A 123 1.15 8.81 9.12
N ASN A 124 1.91 8.24 10.07
CA ASN A 124 1.42 7.18 10.93
C ASN A 124 0.19 7.64 11.73
N GLU A 125 0.16 8.90 12.18
CA GLU A 125 -0.97 9.49 12.90
C GLU A 125 -2.27 9.54 12.07
N VAL A 126 -2.18 9.63 10.74
CA VAL A 126 -3.35 9.60 9.86
C VAL A 126 -3.87 8.17 9.74
N PHE A 127 -2.97 7.22 9.46
CA PHE A 127 -3.34 5.83 9.22
C PHE A 127 -3.80 5.15 10.52
N GLU A 128 -2.97 5.19 11.55
CA GLU A 128 -3.25 4.58 12.85
C GLU A 128 -4.35 5.37 13.59
N GLY A 129 -4.43 6.69 13.42
CA GLY A 129 -5.51 7.50 14.02
C GLY A 129 -6.89 7.11 13.50
N ALA A 130 -7.03 6.78 12.21
CA ALA A 130 -8.28 6.27 11.65
C ALA A 130 -8.66 4.90 12.25
N LEU A 131 -7.68 4.03 12.48
CA LEU A 131 -7.88 2.73 13.12
C LEU A 131 -8.23 2.85 14.62
N HIS A 132 -7.55 3.75 15.33
CA HIS A 132 -7.79 4.03 16.75
C HIS A 132 -9.20 4.57 17.01
N ALA A 133 -9.81 5.28 16.05
CA ALA A 133 -11.21 5.70 16.14
C ALA A 133 -12.21 4.53 16.21
N PHE A 134 -11.76 3.31 15.91
CA PHE A 134 -12.51 2.06 16.03
C PHE A 134 -11.83 1.08 17.02
N ASP A 135 -11.07 1.62 17.98
CA ASP A 135 -10.44 0.90 19.09
C ASP A 135 -9.40 -0.15 18.67
N PHE A 136 -8.95 -0.16 17.42
CA PHE A 136 -7.79 -0.98 17.03
C PHE A 136 -6.56 -0.53 17.82
N THR A 137 -5.72 -1.49 18.20
CA THR A 137 -4.40 -1.20 18.75
C THR A 137 -3.36 -1.10 17.65
N GLY A 138 -2.15 -0.65 18.00
CA GLY A 138 -1.00 -0.71 17.10
C GLY A 138 -0.75 -2.11 16.54
N PRO A 139 -0.06 -2.21 15.39
CA PRO A 139 0.02 -3.46 14.65
C PRO A 139 0.99 -4.46 15.28
N VAL A 140 0.72 -5.74 15.06
CA VAL A 140 1.69 -6.82 15.27
C VAL A 140 2.38 -7.11 13.94
N ILE A 141 3.71 -7.04 13.93
CA ILE A 141 4.51 -7.42 12.78
C ILE A 141 4.78 -8.92 12.82
N SER A 142 4.49 -9.59 11.71
CA SER A 142 4.77 -11.01 11.52
C SER A 142 6.28 -11.34 11.69
N PRO A 143 6.64 -12.54 12.17
CA PRO A 143 8.05 -12.91 12.41
C PRO A 143 8.96 -12.80 11.17
N ASN A 144 8.42 -13.06 9.98
CA ASN A 144 9.14 -12.92 8.71
C ASN A 144 9.15 -11.48 8.16
N ARG A 145 8.55 -10.52 8.89
CA ARG A 145 8.49 -9.09 8.56
C ARG A 145 7.77 -8.75 7.25
N HIS A 146 7.01 -9.69 6.68
CA HIS A 146 6.29 -9.51 5.42
C HIS A 146 4.89 -8.95 5.60
N TYR A 147 4.33 -9.05 6.82
CA TYR A 147 2.98 -8.63 7.12
C TYR A 147 2.91 -7.82 8.41
N MET A 148 2.02 -6.83 8.38
CA MET A 148 1.58 -6.03 9.50
C MET A 148 0.11 -6.33 9.76
N VAL A 149 -0.25 -6.63 11.00
CA VAL A 149 -1.59 -7.09 11.37
C VAL A 149 -2.19 -6.18 12.42
N PHE A 150 -3.36 -5.61 12.11
CA PHE A 150 -4.22 -4.92 13.06
C PHE A 150 -5.40 -5.82 13.40
N THR A 151 -5.76 -5.88 14.68
CA THR A 151 -6.89 -6.68 15.15
C THR A 151 -7.97 -5.76 15.69
N ARG A 152 -9.20 -5.95 15.21
CA ARG A 152 -10.37 -5.26 15.73
C ARG A 152 -10.69 -5.83 17.12
N PRO A 153 -11.01 -5.00 18.12
CA PRO A 153 -11.53 -5.50 19.39
C PRO A 153 -12.77 -6.38 19.20
N ALA A 154 -12.97 -7.30 20.14
CA ALA A 154 -14.13 -8.20 20.18
C ALA A 154 -15.41 -7.48 20.61
#